data_AF-A0A2K3MHA0-F1
#
_entry.id   AF-A0A2K3MHA0-F1
#
_cell.length_a   1.000
_cell.length_b   1.000
_cell.length_c   1.000
_cell.angle_alpha   90.00
_cell.angle_beta   90.00
_cell.angle_gamma   90.00
#
_symmetry.space_group_name_H-M   'P 1'
#
loop_
_entity.id
_entity.type
_entity.pdbx_description
1 polymer ?
#
loop_
_entity_poly.entity_id
_entity_poly.type
_entity_poly.pdbx_seq_one_letter_code
_entity_poly.pdbx_strand_id
1 'polypeptide(L)'
;SDLVTHEVMGGLKNVYAIGAGMVAALTNESATSKSVYFAHCTSEMIFITHLLSEEPEKLAGPLLADTYVTLLKGRNAWYGQMLAKGELSPDMGDSITGKGMIQVFAFVIFYFIVCSIHDTSMLNSQYMPIASLE
;
A
#
# COMPACT_ATOMS: atom_id res chain seq x y z
N SER A 1 0.58 17.72 -12.40
CA SER A 1 0.91 16.84 -11.26
C SER A 1 1.45 15.54 -11.82
N ASP A 2 2.20 14.79 -11.03
CA ASP A 2 2.77 13.53 -11.47
C ASP A 2 1.65 12.46 -11.52
N LEU A 3 1.23 12.12 -12.74
CA LEU A 3 0.15 11.14 -12.97
C LEU A 3 0.50 9.78 -12.33
N VAL A 4 1.78 9.39 -12.38
CA VAL A 4 2.25 8.12 -11.81
C VAL A 4 2.04 8.11 -10.30
N THR A 5 2.49 9.16 -9.61
CA THR A 5 2.28 9.29 -8.16
C THR A 5 0.79 9.24 -7.79
N HIS A 6 -0.07 9.97 -8.51
CA HIS A 6 -1.51 10.00 -8.21
C HIS A 6 -2.17 8.62 -8.36
N GLU A 7 -1.90 7.91 -9.45
CA GLU A 7 -2.48 6.59 -9.71
C GLU A 7 -1.94 5.54 -8.73
N VAL A 8 -0.63 5.53 -8.50
CA VAL A 8 0.03 4.59 -7.59
C VAL A 8 -0.43 4.80 -6.16
N MET A 9 -0.42 6.03 -5.65
CA MET A 9 -0.90 6.32 -4.30
C MET A 9 -2.41 6.05 -4.16
N GLY A 10 -3.20 6.39 -5.18
CA GLY A 10 -4.64 6.16 -5.23
C GLY A 10 -5.01 4.68 -5.16
N GLY A 11 -4.21 3.79 -5.77
CA GLY A 11 -4.38 2.35 -5.65
C GLY A 11 -3.83 1.77 -4.34
N LEU A 12 -2.60 2.14 -3.97
CA LEU A 12 -1.93 1.64 -2.77
C LEU A 12 -2.70 1.94 -1.48
N LYS A 13 -3.33 3.13 -1.36
CA LYS A 13 -4.11 3.49 -0.16
C LYS A 13 -5.23 2.48 0.13
N ASN A 14 -5.84 1.89 -0.90
CA ASN A 14 -6.92 0.92 -0.74
C ASN A 14 -6.40 -0.42 -0.22
N VAL A 15 -5.22 -0.85 -0.69
CA VAL A 15 -4.54 -2.06 -0.19
C VAL A 15 -4.15 -1.88 1.27
N TYR A 16 -3.46 -0.77 1.57
CA TYR A 16 -3.01 -0.50 2.92
C TYR A 16 -4.19 -0.28 3.88
N ALA A 17 -5.33 0.23 3.41
CA ALA A 17 -6.56 0.32 4.21
C ALA A 17 -7.05 -1.04 4.70
N ILE A 18 -6.97 -2.10 3.90
CA ILE A 18 -7.31 -3.45 4.36
C ILE A 18 -6.41 -3.85 5.52
N GLY A 19 -5.09 -3.73 5.35
CA GLY A 19 -4.17 -4.06 6.44
C GLY A 19 -4.34 -3.17 7.67
N ALA A 20 -4.69 -1.88 7.52
CA ALA A 20 -5.02 -1.01 8.64
C ALA A 20 -6.24 -1.51 9.43
N GLY A 21 -7.27 -1.98 8.73
CA GLY A 21 -8.43 -2.63 9.33
C GLY A 21 -8.08 -3.89 10.12
N MET A 22 -7.16 -4.71 9.59
CA MET A 22 -6.66 -5.90 10.28
C MET A 22 -5.87 -5.53 11.52
N VAL A 23 -4.92 -4.59 11.41
CA VAL A 23 -4.13 -4.09 12.55
C VAL A 23 -5.06 -3.55 13.63
N ALA A 24 -6.06 -2.75 13.26
CA ALA A 24 -7.05 -2.22 14.20
C ALA A 24 -7.79 -3.34 14.94
N ALA A 25 -8.27 -4.38 14.25
CA ALA A 25 -8.93 -5.51 14.89
C ALA A 25 -7.99 -6.34 15.78
N LEU A 26 -6.84 -6.76 15.26
CA LEU A 26 -5.92 -7.69 15.92
C LEU A 26 -5.20 -7.05 17.13
N THR A 27 -5.05 -5.72 17.11
CA THR A 27 -4.39 -4.98 18.19
C THR A 27 -5.37 -4.24 19.10
N ASN A 28 -6.66 -4.57 19.00
CA ASN A 28 -7.74 -3.96 19.79
C ASN A 28 -7.69 -2.43 19.77
N GLU A 29 -7.64 -1.87 18.55
CA GLU A 29 -7.60 -0.44 18.27
C GLU A 29 -6.40 0.32 18.85
N SER A 30 -5.29 -0.37 19.13
CA SER A 30 -4.03 0.21 19.63
C SER A 30 -3.58 1.40 18.77
N ALA A 31 -3.52 2.57 19.39
CA ALA A 31 -3.05 3.80 18.73
C ALA A 31 -1.60 3.66 18.25
N THR A 32 -0.75 3.01 19.04
CA THR A 32 0.67 2.76 18.69
C THR A 32 0.81 1.83 17.51
N SER A 33 0.05 0.73 17.46
CA SER A 33 0.13 -0.21 16.34
C SER A 33 -0.37 0.42 15.04
N LYS A 34 -1.46 1.20 15.11
CA LYS A 34 -1.97 1.94 13.96
C LYS A 34 -1.02 3.03 13.47
N SER A 35 -0.34 3.76 14.37
CA SER A 35 0.62 4.78 13.97
C SER A 35 1.89 4.19 13.35
N VAL A 36 2.41 3.08 13.90
CA VAL A 36 3.53 2.34 13.32
C VAL A 36 3.16 1.82 11.93
N TYR A 37 1.98 1.20 11.79
CA TYR A 37 1.50 0.72 10.50
C TYR A 37 1.35 1.87 9.48
N PHE A 38 0.77 3.00 9.88
CA PHE A 38 0.66 4.18 9.03
C PHE A 38 2.04 4.70 8.55
N ALA A 39 3.03 4.75 9.45
CA ALA A 39 4.38 5.16 9.11
C ALA A 39 5.02 4.20 8.09
N HIS A 40 4.83 2.89 8.25
CA HIS A 40 5.31 1.91 7.29
C HIS A 40 4.64 2.09 5.92
N CYS A 41 3.31 2.15 5.85
CA CYS A 41 2.60 2.33 4.57
C CYS A 41 3.03 3.60 3.83
N THR A 42 3.18 4.72 4.55
CA THR A 42 3.62 5.97 3.95
C THR A 42 5.07 5.91 3.46
N SER A 43 5.96 5.24 4.19
CA SER A 43 7.34 5.01 3.74
C SER A 43 7.41 4.13 2.48
N GLU A 44 6.59 3.09 2.40
CA GLU A 44 6.53 2.20 1.23
C GLU A 44 5.93 2.91 0.01
N MET A 45 4.87 3.70 0.20
CA MET A 45 4.31 4.54 -0.88
C MET A 45 5.36 5.48 -1.46
N ILE A 46 6.10 6.19 -0.60
CA ILE A 46 7.17 7.10 -1.02
C ILE A 46 8.26 6.34 -1.78
N PHE A 47 8.69 5.19 -1.25
CA PHE A 47 9.70 4.36 -1.90
C PHE A 47 9.25 3.90 -3.30
N ILE A 48 8.03 3.38 -3.42
CA ILE A 48 7.48 2.90 -4.69
C ILE A 48 7.36 4.05 -5.70
N THR A 49 6.91 5.24 -5.31
CA THR A 49 6.79 6.35 -6.27
C THR A 49 8.15 6.85 -6.76
N HIS A 50 9.19 6.83 -5.92
CA HIS A 50 10.57 7.14 -6.34
C HIS A 50 11.17 6.08 -7.26
N LEU A 51 10.70 4.83 -7.20
CA LEU A 51 11.10 3.79 -8.17
C LEU A 51 10.42 3.97 -9.53
N LEU A 52 9.19 4.49 -9.55
CA LEU A 52 8.35 4.55 -10.75
C LEU A 52 8.40 5.90 -11.48
N SER A 53 8.92 6.94 -10.83
CA SER A 53 8.98 8.30 -11.37
C SER A 53 10.31 8.95 -10.99
N GLU A 54 10.94 9.64 -11.95
CA GLU A 54 12.18 10.39 -11.73
C GLU A 54 11.96 11.60 -10.79
N GLU A 55 10.77 12.22 -10.87
CA GLU A 55 10.38 13.37 -10.06
C GLU A 55 9.00 13.15 -9.43
N PRO A 56 8.88 12.24 -8.43
CA PRO A 56 7.59 11.91 -7.83
C PRO A 56 7.03 13.09 -7.05
N GLU A 57 5.70 13.21 -7.04
CA GLU A 57 5.04 14.17 -6.16
C GLU A 57 5.23 13.74 -4.70
N LYS A 58 5.53 14.71 -3.84
CA LYS A 58 5.75 14.44 -2.42
C LYS A 58 4.44 13.96 -1.78
N LEU A 59 4.51 12.90 -0.98
CA LEU A 59 3.40 12.49 -0.11
C LEU A 59 3.19 13.54 0.99
N ALA A 60 2.46 14.61 0.67
CA ALA A 60 2.24 15.74 1.54
C ALA A 60 0.85 16.35 1.31
N GLY A 61 0.42 17.19 2.25
CA GLY A 61 -0.81 17.97 2.14
C GLY A 61 -2.03 17.10 1.81
N PRO A 62 -2.75 17.35 0.69
CA PRO A 62 -3.95 16.61 0.32
C PRO A 62 -3.76 15.10 0.15
N LEU A 63 -2.66 14.65 -0.47
CA LEU A 63 -2.39 13.22 -0.72
C LEU A 63 -2.17 12.45 0.59
N LEU A 64 -1.43 13.05 1.52
CA LEU A 64 -1.21 12.48 2.85
C LEU A 64 -2.52 12.43 3.66
N ALA A 65 -3.34 13.50 3.58
CA ALA A 65 -4.63 13.56 4.26
C ALA A 65 -5.62 12.50 3.74
N ASP A 66 -5.72 12.34 2.42
CA ASP A 66 -6.56 11.32 1.78
C ASP A 66 -6.12 9.90 2.15
N THR A 67 -4.81 9.65 2.13
CA THR A 67 -4.22 8.38 2.59
C THR A 67 -4.59 8.09 4.05
N TYR A 68 -4.42 9.08 4.93
CA TYR A 68 -4.75 8.95 6.35
C TYR A 68 -6.24 8.67 6.58
N VAL A 69 -7.14 9.43 5.94
CA VAL A 69 -8.58 9.22 6.06
C VAL A 69 -8.99 7.83 5.58
N THR A 70 -8.43 7.39 4.44
CA THR A 70 -8.71 6.07 3.84
C THR A 70 -8.28 4.92 4.77
N LEU A 71 -7.16 5.08 5.48
CA LEU A 71 -6.65 4.09 6.45
C LEU A 71 -7.47 4.05 7.74
N LEU A 72 -8.02 5.19 8.17
CA LEU A 72 -8.82 5.25 9.40
C LEU A 72 -10.23 4.66 9.23
N LYS A 73 -10.88 4.96 8.10
CA LYS A 73 -12.27 4.57 7.86
C LYS A 73 -12.54 4.41 6.37
N GLY A 74 -13.33 3.41 6.02
CA GLY A 74 -13.75 3.16 4.64
C GLY A 74 -14.17 1.72 4.43
N ARG A 75 -14.60 1.40 3.20
CA ARG A 75 -14.99 0.03 2.84
C ARG A 75 -13.83 -0.96 2.95
N ASN A 76 -12.64 -0.57 2.49
CA ASN A 76 -11.42 -1.40 2.53
C ASN A 76 -10.94 -1.65 3.97
N ALA A 77 -10.90 -0.62 4.82
CA ALA A 77 -10.57 -0.80 6.24
C ALA A 77 -11.61 -1.63 6.99
N TRP A 78 -12.90 -1.43 6.70
CA TRP A 78 -13.95 -2.30 7.25
C TRP A 78 -13.77 -3.75 6.81
N TYR A 79 -13.47 -4.00 5.53
CA TYR A 79 -13.25 -5.34 5.01
C TYR A 79 -12.09 -6.05 5.73
N GLY A 80 -10.94 -5.38 5.88
CA GLY A 80 -9.82 -5.91 6.65
C GLY A 80 -10.16 -6.20 8.12
N GLN A 81 -10.98 -5.36 8.74
CA GLN A 81 -11.46 -5.61 10.10
C GLN A 81 -12.31 -6.88 10.19
N MET A 82 -13.21 -7.11 9.23
CA MET A 82 -14.06 -8.31 9.21
C MET A 82 -13.25 -9.57 8.92
N LEU A 83 -12.26 -9.50 8.02
CA LEU A 83 -11.32 -10.60 7.78
C LEU A 83 -10.58 -10.99 9.07
N ALA A 84 -10.02 -10.01 9.78
CA ALA A 84 -9.28 -10.25 11.01
C ALA A 84 -10.14 -10.82 12.14
N LYS A 85 -11.44 -10.52 12.15
CA LYS A 85 -12.41 -11.09 13.11
C LYS A 85 -12.94 -12.46 12.69
N GLY A 86 -12.65 -12.91 11.47
CA GLY A 86 -13.22 -14.13 10.89
C GLY A 86 -14.70 -13.99 10.49
N GLU A 87 -15.22 -12.76 10.39
CA GLU A 87 -16.60 -12.47 9.96
C GLU A 87 -16.75 -12.47 8.43
N LEU A 88 -15.64 -12.26 7.70
CA LEU A 88 -15.55 -12.47 6.27
C LEU A 88 -14.42 -13.47 5.98
N SER A 89 -14.57 -14.16 4.85
CA SER A 89 -13.53 -15.02 4.30
C SER A 89 -13.24 -14.66 2.84
N PRO A 90 -12.02 -14.92 2.32
CA PRO A 90 -11.65 -14.54 0.95
C PRO A 90 -12.55 -15.13 -0.13
N ASP A 91 -13.16 -16.29 0.10
CA ASP A 91 -14.09 -16.95 -0.81
C ASP A 91 -15.42 -16.21 -0.99
N MET A 92 -15.76 -15.29 -0.09
CA MET A 92 -16.93 -14.41 -0.23
C MET A 92 -16.75 -13.34 -1.30
N GLY A 93 -15.54 -13.21 -1.87
CA GLY A 93 -15.23 -12.30 -2.96
C GLY A 93 -15.09 -10.84 -2.53
N ASP A 94 -15.13 -9.95 -3.53
CA ASP A 94 -14.87 -8.51 -3.40
C ASP A 94 -16.15 -7.66 -3.44
N SER A 95 -17.32 -8.24 -3.71
CA SER A 95 -18.60 -7.53 -3.70
C SER A 95 -19.45 -7.99 -2.53
N ILE A 96 -19.53 -7.15 -1.50
CA ILE A 96 -20.22 -7.50 -0.25
C ILE A 96 -21.59 -6.84 -0.23
N THR A 97 -22.65 -7.64 -0.06
CA THR A 97 -24.03 -7.17 0.04
C THR A 97 -24.17 -6.08 1.11
N GLY A 98 -24.75 -4.94 0.75
CA GLY A 98 -24.93 -3.79 1.65
C GLY A 98 -23.67 -2.94 1.89
N LYS A 99 -22.50 -3.35 1.40
CA LYS A 99 -21.24 -2.58 1.43
C LYS A 99 -20.76 -2.17 0.05
N GLY A 100 -21.10 -2.93 -0.99
CA GLY A 100 -20.67 -2.74 -2.36
C GLY A 100 -19.31 -3.37 -2.65
N MET A 101 -18.71 -2.98 -3.78
CA MET A 101 -17.42 -3.49 -4.22
C MET A 101 -16.26 -2.93 -3.37
N ILE A 102 -15.42 -3.83 -2.88
CA ILE A 102 -14.14 -3.58 -2.23
C ILE A 102 -13.13 -3.33 -3.34
N GLN A 103 -12.78 -2.06 -3.54
CA GLN A 103 -11.96 -1.63 -4.65
C GLN A 103 -10.48 -1.82 -4.33
N VAL A 104 -10.00 -3.04 -4.53
CA VAL A 104 -8.58 -3.37 -4.46
C VAL A 104 -8.06 -3.41 -5.89
N PHE A 105 -7.86 -2.24 -6.51
CA PHE A 105 -7.26 -2.12 -7.86
C PHE A 105 -5.74 -2.40 -7.80
N ALA A 106 -5.34 -3.48 -7.14
CA ALA A 106 -3.96 -3.83 -6.87
C ALA A 106 -3.31 -4.62 -8.00
N PHE A 107 -4.07 -5.30 -8.86
CA PHE A 107 -3.48 -6.20 -9.84
C PHE A 107 -2.60 -5.47 -10.87
N VAL A 108 -3.04 -4.29 -11.36
CA VAL A 108 -2.28 -3.51 -12.35
C VAL A 108 -1.03 -2.90 -11.72
N ILE A 109 -1.15 -2.28 -10.54
CA ILE A 109 -0.01 -1.64 -9.85
C ILE A 109 0.98 -2.68 -9.35
N PHE A 110 0.52 -3.80 -8.77
CA PHE A 110 1.38 -4.91 -8.37
C PHE A 110 2.08 -5.54 -9.57
N TYR A 111 1.39 -5.76 -10.70
CA TYR A 111 2.00 -6.22 -11.94
C TYR A 111 3.09 -5.27 -12.44
N PHE A 112 2.82 -3.96 -12.48
CA PHE A 112 3.82 -2.96 -12.85
C PHE A 112 5.03 -2.97 -11.91
N ILE A 113 4.81 -3.00 -10.60
CA ILE A 113 5.88 -3.05 -9.59
C ILE A 113 6.70 -4.34 -9.72
N VAL A 114 6.06 -5.50 -9.84
CA VAL A 114 6.74 -6.79 -10.00
C VAL A 114 7.54 -6.84 -11.30
N CYS A 115 7.00 -6.35 -12.42
CA CYS A 115 7.73 -6.24 -13.68
C CYS A 115 8.91 -5.27 -13.57
N SER A 116 8.74 -4.09 -12.98
CA SER A 116 9.82 -3.11 -12.78
C SER A 116 10.93 -3.64 -11.87
N ILE A 117 10.60 -4.44 -10.84
CA ILE A 117 11.58 -5.09 -9.97
C ILE A 117 12.26 -6.27 -10.70
N HIS A 118 11.54 -7.06 -11.49
CA HIS A 118 12.14 -8.17 -12.23
C HIS A 118 13.08 -7.72 -13.35
N ASP A 119 12.86 -6.58 -14.00
CA ASP A 119 13.83 -6.01 -14.94
C ASP A 119 15.15 -5.62 -14.25
N THR A 120 15.12 -5.29 -12.95
CA THR A 120 16.36 -5.03 -12.19
C THR A 120 17.12 -6.30 -11.80
N SER A 121 16.54 -7.50 -11.95
CA SER A 121 17.30 -8.77 -11.78
C SER A 121 18.33 -9.00 -12.89
N MET A 122 18.26 -8.25 -14.00
CA MET A 122 19.29 -8.20 -15.05
C MET A 122 20.35 -7.10 -14.82
N LEU A 123 20.11 -6.15 -13.89
CA LEU A 123 21.07 -5.10 -13.53
C LEU A 123 22.11 -5.54 -12.50
N ASN A 124 21.96 -6.74 -11.91
CA ASN A 124 22.93 -7.28 -10.96
C ASN A 124 24.13 -7.99 -11.62
N SER A 125 24.29 -7.87 -12.95
CA SER A 125 25.43 -8.45 -13.69
C SER A 125 26.48 -7.42 -14.14
N GLN A 126 26.33 -6.12 -13.83
CA GLN A 126 27.24 -5.09 -14.39
C GLN A 126 28.01 -4.22 -13.41
N TYR A 127 27.96 -4.48 -12.10
CA TYR A 127 28.85 -3.80 -11.14
C TYR A 127 29.44 -4.75 -10.08
N MET A 128 30.56 -5.39 -10.42
CA MET A 128 31.61 -5.82 -9.48
C MET A 128 32.96 -5.52 -10.15
N PRO A 129 34.10 -5.33 -9.43
CA PRO A 129 34.39 -5.07 -8.00
C PRO A 129 34.83 -3.59 -7.84
N ILE A 130 35.10 -2.99 -6.66
CA ILE A 130 36.36 -2.80 -5.87
C ILE A 130 35.91 -1.96 -4.64
N ALA A 131 36.41 -2.00 -3.40
CA ALA A 131 37.66 -2.46 -2.83
C ALA A 131 37.47 -2.75 -1.32
N SER A 132 38.26 -3.70 -0.83
CA SER A 132 38.62 -3.92 0.58
C SER A 132 39.16 -2.66 1.26
N LEU A 133 38.61 -2.31 2.44
CA LEU A 133 39.28 -1.54 3.49
C LEU A 133 38.75 -2.01 4.85
N GLU A 134 39.28 -3.14 5.33
CA GLU A 134 40.03 -3.33 6.58
C GLU A 134 40.53 -4.79 6.65
#